data_AF-A0A3D0YZ14-F1
#
_entry.id   AF-A0A3D0YZ14-F1
#
_cell.length_a   1.000
_cell.length_b   1.000
_cell.length_c   1.000
_cell.angle_alpha   90.00
_cell.angle_beta   90.00
_cell.angle_gamma   90.00
#
_symmetry.space_group_name_H-M   'P 1'
#
loop_
_entity.id
_entity.type
_entity.pdbx_description
1 polymer ?
#
loop_
_entity_poly.entity_id
_entity_poly.type
_entity_poly.pdbx_seq_one_letter_code
_entity_poly.pdbx_strand_id
1 'polypeptide(L)'
;MSGQEHVPLTILEELCRALHRAAEYNPQDQSMPAAVLWTDEERHWEPLVPRLREDLPQLLTLGPYVPEERTGPAIWIRCMIDRVLPAADWPKDAVPILYLPGVSRLGLRAVENCPRELQPLAELQYRGIWFTQENTRDWTILAFLTSRRGGLGLEVAPDSDTREAMLQALPKLADTPLAEFRGRRLHAADFRALLQPDLARELLRWLDNPEATRNGWTADEWQAFCGGCRNQYGFDPEKDGPLVGAEKLGARQGTWDAVWVRFSEAPQAYPKLPDLLRRAKAEEYDLFFRPECWPQCNERAEDELRAALARLSERAPEAAAAEFEQLGACRRSRAALA
;
A
#
# COMPACT_ATOMS: atom_id res chain seq x y z
N MET A 1 -9.81 26.59 -1.12
CA MET A 1 -10.20 25.20 -1.43
C MET A 1 -8.93 24.39 -1.40
N SER A 2 -8.56 23.90 -0.22
CA SER A 2 -7.33 23.14 -0.04
C SER A 2 -7.49 21.79 -0.73
N GLY A 3 -6.67 21.54 -1.75
CA GLY A 3 -6.55 20.21 -2.34
C GLY A 3 -6.02 19.27 -1.27
N GLN A 4 -6.86 18.31 -0.85
CA GLN A 4 -6.32 17.15 -0.17
C GLN A 4 -5.61 16.32 -1.24
N GLU A 5 -4.28 16.31 -1.17
CA GLU A 5 -3.46 15.29 -1.81
C GLU A 5 -4.02 13.93 -1.40
N HIS A 6 -4.52 13.17 -2.38
CA HIS A 6 -5.03 11.83 -2.14
C HIS A 6 -3.82 10.94 -1.82
N VAL A 7 -3.46 10.84 -0.54
CA VAL A 7 -2.46 9.88 -0.07
C VAL A 7 -2.94 8.48 -0.51
N PRO A 8 -2.09 7.70 -1.19
CA PRO A 8 -2.50 6.39 -1.68
C PRO A 8 -2.76 5.48 -0.49
N LEU A 9 -3.97 4.90 -0.48
CA LEU A 9 -4.47 4.08 0.62
C LEU A 9 -3.58 2.87 0.90
N THR A 10 -3.03 2.80 2.11
CA THR A 10 -2.16 1.69 2.55
C THR A 10 -2.97 0.54 3.14
N ILE A 11 -2.33 -0.63 3.30
CA ILE A 11 -2.96 -1.79 3.94
C ILE A 11 -3.27 -1.51 5.41
N LEU A 12 -2.37 -0.80 6.12
CA LEU A 12 -2.59 -0.40 7.51
C LEU A 12 -3.82 0.51 7.65
N GLU A 13 -3.95 1.51 6.79
CA GLU A 13 -5.08 2.44 6.79
C GLU A 13 -6.41 1.73 6.55
N GLU A 14 -6.46 0.77 5.62
CA GLU A 14 -7.68 -0.02 5.40
C GLU A 14 -8.00 -0.96 6.57
N LEU A 15 -6.99 -1.47 7.29
CA LEU A 15 -7.24 -2.20 8.53
C LEU A 15 -7.83 -1.30 9.62
N CYS A 16 -7.28 -0.10 9.81
CA CYS A 16 -7.86 0.91 10.71
C CYS A 16 -9.31 1.23 10.34
N ARG A 17 -9.59 1.42 9.04
CA ARG A 17 -10.96 1.64 8.56
C ARG A 17 -11.86 0.43 8.78
N ALA A 18 -11.35 -0.79 8.59
CA ALA A 18 -12.13 -2.00 8.83
C ALA A 18 -12.52 -2.14 10.30
N LEU A 19 -11.61 -1.81 11.23
CA LEU A 19 -11.89 -1.80 12.67
C LEU A 19 -12.88 -0.69 13.05
N HIS A 20 -12.77 0.51 12.45
CA HIS A 20 -13.76 1.57 12.65
C HIS A 20 -15.15 1.18 12.12
N ARG A 21 -15.23 0.60 10.91
CA ARG A 21 -16.49 0.09 10.36
C ARG A 21 -17.10 -1.00 11.24
N ALA A 22 -16.29 -1.84 11.86
CA ALA A 22 -16.77 -2.85 12.80
C ALA A 22 -17.35 -2.25 14.08
N ALA A 23 -16.99 -1.02 14.44
CA ALA A 23 -17.56 -0.30 15.57
C ALA A 23 -18.87 0.45 15.23
N GLU A 24 -19.21 0.59 13.94
CA GLU A 24 -20.43 1.27 13.51
C GLU A 24 -21.67 0.47 13.95
N TYR A 25 -22.67 1.17 14.48
CA TYR A 25 -23.94 0.60 14.89
C TYR A 25 -25.07 1.56 14.52
N ASN A 26 -26.29 1.03 14.39
CA ASN A 26 -27.47 1.85 14.17
C ASN A 26 -28.13 2.20 15.52
N PRO A 27 -28.04 3.45 16.00
CA PRO A 27 -28.61 3.85 17.29
C PRO A 27 -30.14 3.80 17.34
N GLN A 28 -30.83 3.66 16.20
CA GLN A 28 -32.29 3.46 16.15
C GLN A 28 -32.71 2.00 16.39
N ASP A 29 -31.78 1.06 16.27
CA ASP A 29 -32.02 -0.38 16.40
C ASP A 29 -31.26 -1.00 17.59
N GLN A 30 -30.06 -0.51 17.88
CA GLN A 30 -29.13 -1.10 18.84
C GLN A 30 -28.51 -0.06 19.77
N SER A 31 -28.24 -0.46 21.01
CA SER A 31 -27.38 0.31 21.90
C SER A 31 -25.92 0.26 21.45
N MET A 32 -25.15 1.30 21.78
CA MET A 32 -23.71 1.33 21.50
C MET A 32 -23.01 0.05 22.03
N PRO A 33 -22.21 -0.65 21.18
CA PRO A 33 -21.45 -1.80 21.62
C PRO A 33 -20.48 -1.43 22.73
N ALA A 34 -20.28 -2.35 23.69
CA ALA A 34 -19.32 -2.15 24.77
C ALA A 34 -17.87 -2.16 24.28
N ALA A 35 -17.57 -2.99 23.27
CA ALA A 35 -16.27 -3.07 22.61
C ALA A 35 -16.37 -3.81 21.28
N VAL A 36 -15.41 -3.58 20.39
CA VAL A 36 -15.10 -4.45 19.25
C VAL A 36 -14.13 -5.53 19.71
N LEU A 37 -14.51 -6.80 19.58
CA LEU A 37 -13.69 -7.95 19.92
C LEU A 37 -12.92 -8.42 18.68
N TRP A 38 -11.60 -8.29 18.73
CA TRP A 38 -10.70 -8.74 17.67
C TRP A 38 -9.83 -9.90 18.18
N THR A 39 -10.23 -11.12 17.84
CA THR A 39 -9.51 -12.36 18.15
C THR A 39 -8.44 -12.66 17.11
N ASP A 40 -7.28 -13.11 17.58
CA ASP A 40 -6.14 -13.51 16.76
C ASP A 40 -5.40 -14.67 17.44
N GLU A 41 -5.90 -15.90 17.27
CA GLU A 41 -5.32 -17.11 17.85
C GLU A 41 -3.85 -17.32 17.44
N GLU A 42 -3.49 -16.95 16.22
CA GLU A 42 -2.14 -17.15 15.67
C GLU A 42 -1.19 -15.96 15.93
N ARG A 43 -1.70 -14.88 16.54
CA ARG A 43 -0.94 -13.65 16.87
C ARG A 43 -0.31 -12.96 15.66
N HIS A 44 -0.88 -13.17 14.49
CA HIS A 44 -0.36 -12.67 13.23
C HIS A 44 -0.33 -11.13 13.15
N TRP A 45 -1.24 -10.44 13.83
CA TRP A 45 -1.34 -8.97 13.79
C TRP A 45 -0.52 -8.27 14.88
N GLU A 46 0.02 -9.02 15.84
CA GLU A 46 0.75 -8.48 17.00
C GLU A 46 1.87 -7.50 16.61
N PRO A 47 2.67 -7.73 15.54
CA PRO A 47 3.70 -6.78 15.10
C PRO A 47 3.19 -5.41 14.65
N LEU A 48 1.91 -5.30 14.24
CA LEU A 48 1.32 -4.04 13.76
C LEU A 48 0.62 -3.25 14.87
N VAL A 49 0.36 -3.86 16.03
CA VAL A 49 -0.39 -3.26 17.14
C VAL A 49 0.20 -1.92 17.61
N PRO A 50 1.54 -1.76 17.81
CA PRO A 50 2.10 -0.48 18.23
C PRO A 50 1.75 0.65 17.26
N ARG A 51 1.79 0.38 15.95
CA ARG A 51 1.48 1.34 14.90
C ARG A 51 -0.01 1.63 14.80
N LEU A 52 -0.84 0.58 14.86
CA LEU A 52 -2.30 0.74 14.88
C LEU A 52 -2.78 1.63 16.03
N ARG A 53 -2.08 1.60 17.17
CA ARG A 53 -2.42 2.42 18.34
C ARG A 53 -2.16 3.92 18.13
N GLU A 54 -1.29 4.29 17.20
CA GLU A 54 -1.07 5.70 16.83
C GLU A 54 -2.35 6.29 16.19
N ASP A 55 -3.03 5.50 15.36
CA ASP A 55 -4.27 5.89 14.68
C ASP A 55 -5.55 5.52 15.46
N LEU A 56 -5.47 4.54 16.36
CA LEU A 56 -6.57 3.98 17.13
C LEU A 56 -6.28 4.12 18.64
N PRO A 57 -6.44 5.31 19.24
CA PRO A 57 -6.17 5.52 20.66
C PRO A 57 -7.05 4.65 21.59
N GLN A 58 -8.20 4.17 21.10
CA GLN A 58 -9.11 3.27 21.80
C GLN A 58 -8.74 1.78 21.67
N LEU A 59 -7.60 1.44 21.06
CA LEU A 59 -7.09 0.08 20.93
C LEU A 59 -6.43 -0.39 22.24
N LEU A 60 -7.06 -1.39 22.87
CA LEU A 60 -6.60 -2.08 24.06
C LEU A 60 -6.07 -3.47 23.68
N THR A 61 -5.00 -3.90 24.35
CA THR A 61 -4.38 -5.21 24.09
C THR A 61 -4.39 -6.08 25.33
N LEU A 62 -4.84 -7.32 25.19
CA LEU A 62 -4.72 -8.32 26.24
C LEU A 62 -3.27 -8.79 26.38
N GLY A 63 -2.73 -8.71 27.59
CA GLY A 63 -1.37 -9.16 27.88
C GLY A 63 -0.89 -8.82 29.28
N PRO A 64 0.44 -8.80 29.50
CA PRO A 64 1.05 -8.30 30.73
C PRO A 64 0.65 -6.83 31.00
N TYR A 65 0.68 -6.42 32.27
CA TYR A 65 0.33 -5.06 32.65
C TYR A 65 1.42 -4.05 32.22
N VAL A 66 1.15 -3.34 31.12
CA VAL A 66 1.98 -2.27 30.53
C VAL A 66 1.04 -1.12 30.10
N PRO A 67 0.54 -0.31 31.05
CA PRO A 67 -0.51 0.68 30.80
C PRO A 67 -0.09 1.77 29.82
N GLU A 68 1.20 2.08 29.71
CA GLU A 68 1.75 3.04 28.75
C GLU A 68 1.52 2.61 27.30
N GLU A 69 1.48 1.30 27.06
CA GLU A 69 1.17 0.70 25.77
C GLU A 69 -0.30 0.30 25.66
N ARG A 70 -1.16 0.73 26.60
CA ARG A 70 -2.55 0.28 26.70
C ARG A 70 -2.70 -1.26 26.67
N THR A 71 -1.73 -1.97 27.24
CA THR A 71 -1.71 -3.43 27.34
C THR A 71 -1.90 -3.86 28.78
N GLY A 72 -2.73 -4.87 29.01
CA GLY A 72 -2.92 -5.37 30.37
C GLY A 72 -3.81 -6.59 30.51
N PRO A 73 -3.94 -7.12 31.74
CA PRO A 73 -4.75 -8.30 32.00
C PRO A 73 -6.24 -7.99 31.84
N ALA A 74 -7.05 -9.03 31.69
CA ALA A 74 -8.50 -8.92 31.47
C ALA A 74 -9.24 -8.02 32.47
N ILE A 75 -8.88 -8.06 33.76
CA ILE A 75 -9.49 -7.20 34.79
C ILE A 75 -9.15 -5.73 34.53
N TRP A 76 -7.92 -5.44 34.15
CA TRP A 76 -7.51 -4.07 33.81
C TRP A 76 -8.21 -3.58 32.55
N ILE A 77 -8.27 -4.42 31.50
CA ILE A 77 -9.03 -4.11 30.28
C ILE A 77 -10.48 -3.81 30.61
N ARG A 78 -11.09 -4.59 31.51
CA ARG A 78 -12.46 -4.35 31.93
C ARG A 78 -12.65 -2.95 32.51
N CYS A 79 -11.76 -2.54 33.41
CA CYS A 79 -11.76 -1.21 33.98
C CYS A 79 -11.53 -0.10 32.94
N MET A 80 -10.72 -0.37 31.91
CA MET A 80 -10.49 0.55 30.79
C MET A 80 -11.75 0.71 29.93
N ILE A 81 -12.43 -0.38 29.58
CA ILE A 81 -13.69 -0.37 28.81
C ILE A 81 -14.79 0.37 29.57
N ASP A 82 -14.93 0.09 30.87
CA ASP A 82 -15.91 0.76 31.74
C ASP A 82 -15.49 2.21 32.10
N ARG A 83 -14.35 2.68 31.57
CA ARG A 83 -13.78 4.03 31.74
C ARG A 83 -13.64 4.47 33.20
N VAL A 84 -13.39 3.54 34.12
CA VAL A 84 -13.16 3.86 35.54
C VAL A 84 -11.72 4.30 35.83
N LEU A 85 -10.82 4.10 34.87
CA LEU A 85 -9.41 4.50 34.96
C LEU A 85 -9.16 5.80 34.18
N PRO A 86 -8.31 6.70 34.70
CA PRO A 86 -7.99 7.97 34.03
C PRO A 86 -7.26 7.77 32.69
N ALA A 87 -6.60 6.63 32.49
CA ALA A 87 -5.96 6.26 31.23
C ALA A 87 -6.96 5.95 30.09
N ALA A 88 -8.25 5.86 30.39
CA ALA A 88 -9.31 5.67 29.38
C ALA A 88 -9.69 7.01 28.70
N ASP A 89 -8.69 7.64 28.09
CA ASP A 89 -8.70 9.04 27.63
C ASP A 89 -9.08 9.24 26.15
N TRP A 90 -9.48 8.18 25.45
CA TRP A 90 -9.97 8.27 24.06
C TRP A 90 -11.37 8.92 23.96
N PRO A 91 -11.78 9.42 22.78
CA PRO A 91 -13.06 10.11 22.58
C PRO A 91 -14.26 9.33 23.13
N LYS A 92 -15.23 10.01 23.76
CA LYS A 92 -16.33 9.38 24.51
C LYS A 92 -17.28 8.56 23.64
N ASP A 93 -17.42 8.97 22.39
CA ASP A 93 -18.20 8.37 21.32
C ASP A 93 -17.47 7.23 20.59
N ALA A 94 -16.17 7.05 20.84
CA ALA A 94 -15.42 5.93 20.28
C ALA A 94 -15.67 4.64 21.07
N VAL A 95 -16.05 3.59 20.35
CA VAL A 95 -16.17 2.23 20.87
C VAL A 95 -14.77 1.64 21.05
N PRO A 96 -14.39 1.15 22.25
CA PRO A 96 -13.10 0.51 22.48
C PRO A 96 -12.87 -0.67 21.55
N ILE A 97 -11.65 -0.83 21.05
CA ILE A 97 -11.24 -1.99 20.24
C ILE A 97 -10.36 -2.87 21.13
N LEU A 98 -10.75 -4.12 21.32
CA LEU A 98 -10.05 -5.08 22.15
C LEU A 98 -9.36 -6.13 21.28
N TYR A 99 -8.05 -6.00 21.15
CA TYR A 99 -7.19 -6.99 20.50
C TYR A 99 -6.79 -8.11 21.47
N LEU A 100 -7.05 -9.35 21.07
CA LEU A 100 -6.92 -10.55 21.89
C LEU A 100 -5.90 -11.53 21.25
N PRO A 101 -4.59 -11.27 21.38
CA PRO A 101 -3.55 -12.14 20.82
C PRO A 101 -3.54 -13.50 21.52
N GLY A 102 -3.51 -14.58 20.74
CA GLY A 102 -3.52 -15.95 21.24
C GLY A 102 -4.88 -16.44 21.73
N VAL A 103 -5.96 -15.71 21.46
CA VAL A 103 -7.32 -16.08 21.86
C VAL A 103 -8.16 -16.30 20.61
N SER A 104 -8.72 -17.50 20.46
CA SER A 104 -9.72 -17.77 19.43
C SER A 104 -11.11 -17.36 19.89
N ARG A 105 -11.97 -17.02 18.91
CA ARG A 105 -13.39 -16.75 19.19
C ARG A 105 -14.08 -17.93 19.90
N LEU A 106 -13.77 -19.17 19.53
CA LEU A 106 -14.36 -20.35 20.16
C LEU A 106 -13.97 -20.44 21.64
N GLY A 107 -12.69 -20.18 21.96
CA GLY A 107 -12.18 -20.17 23.33
C GLY A 107 -12.90 -19.16 24.23
N LEU A 108 -13.15 -17.95 23.72
CA LEU A 108 -13.83 -16.91 24.52
C LEU A 108 -15.35 -17.17 24.66
N ARG A 109 -15.99 -17.81 23.68
CA ARG A 109 -17.43 -18.15 23.74
C ARG A 109 -17.73 -19.32 24.65
N ALA A 110 -16.79 -20.25 24.84
CA ALA A 110 -16.98 -21.42 25.69
C ALA A 110 -16.89 -21.05 27.18
N VAL A 111 -17.90 -20.35 27.72
CA VAL A 111 -17.88 -19.77 29.08
C VAL A 111 -17.52 -20.81 30.16
N GLU A 112 -18.03 -22.04 30.05
CA GLU A 112 -17.75 -23.12 31.01
C GLU A 112 -16.29 -23.57 31.01
N ASN A 113 -15.62 -23.51 29.85
CA ASN A 113 -14.22 -23.93 29.65
C ASN A 113 -13.29 -22.73 29.45
N CYS A 114 -13.77 -21.51 29.67
CA CYS A 114 -13.01 -20.30 29.43
C CYS A 114 -11.91 -20.18 30.50
N PRO A 115 -10.63 -20.01 30.08
CA PRO A 115 -9.52 -19.82 31.01
C PRO A 115 -9.83 -18.73 32.04
N ARG A 116 -9.46 -18.96 33.30
CA ARG A 116 -9.78 -18.05 34.41
C ARG A 116 -9.34 -16.60 34.16
N GLU A 117 -8.23 -16.44 33.45
CA GLU A 117 -7.68 -15.14 33.07
C GLU A 117 -8.56 -14.38 32.07
N LEU A 118 -9.35 -15.06 31.25
CA LEU A 118 -10.22 -14.47 30.22
C LEU A 118 -11.66 -14.28 30.68
N GLN A 119 -12.07 -14.93 31.78
CA GLN A 119 -13.44 -14.87 32.31
C GLN A 119 -13.98 -13.44 32.49
N PRO A 120 -13.20 -12.43 32.94
CA PRO A 120 -13.70 -11.05 33.04
C PRO A 120 -14.15 -10.44 31.71
N LEU A 121 -13.65 -10.96 30.58
CA LEU A 121 -13.99 -10.50 29.23
C LEU A 121 -15.09 -11.34 28.58
N ALA A 122 -15.43 -12.51 29.15
CA ALA A 122 -16.38 -13.44 28.56
C ALA A 122 -17.76 -12.82 28.33
N GLU A 123 -18.19 -11.88 29.17
CA GLU A 123 -19.48 -11.21 29.02
C GLU A 123 -19.53 -10.31 27.77
N LEU A 124 -18.39 -9.80 27.29
CA LEU A 124 -18.32 -8.90 26.14
C LEU A 124 -18.81 -9.58 24.86
N GLN A 125 -18.89 -10.91 24.81
CA GLN A 125 -19.50 -11.61 23.67
C GLN A 125 -20.98 -11.27 23.46
N TYR A 126 -21.67 -10.77 24.51
CA TYR A 126 -23.09 -10.44 24.48
C TYR A 126 -23.35 -8.94 24.29
N ARG A 127 -22.44 -8.07 24.76
CA ARG A 127 -22.58 -6.60 24.68
C ARG A 127 -21.66 -5.95 23.66
N GLY A 128 -20.66 -6.67 23.18
CA GLY A 128 -19.72 -6.22 22.16
C GLY A 128 -20.06 -6.78 20.79
N ILE A 129 -19.24 -6.41 19.81
CA ILE A 129 -19.35 -6.87 18.42
C ILE A 129 -18.07 -7.58 18.00
N TRP A 130 -18.20 -8.64 17.22
CA TRP A 130 -17.06 -9.45 16.77
C TRP A 130 -16.49 -8.92 15.46
N PHE A 131 -15.22 -8.53 15.46
CA PHE A 131 -14.48 -8.29 14.23
C PHE A 131 -14.03 -9.62 13.63
N THR A 132 -14.91 -10.22 12.84
CA THR A 132 -14.71 -11.54 12.20
C THR A 132 -15.13 -11.52 10.74
N GLN A 133 -14.72 -12.54 10.00
CA GLN A 133 -15.21 -12.79 8.64
C GLN A 133 -16.72 -13.12 8.65
N GLU A 134 -17.38 -13.08 7.49
CA GLU A 134 -18.79 -13.49 7.35
C GLU A 134 -19.03 -14.95 7.79
N ASN A 135 -18.02 -15.82 7.61
CA ASN A 135 -18.04 -17.21 8.07
C ASN A 135 -17.75 -17.36 9.58
N THR A 136 -17.63 -16.25 10.30
CA THR A 136 -17.37 -16.14 11.75
C THR A 136 -15.99 -16.60 12.21
N ARG A 137 -15.05 -16.85 11.27
CA ARG A 137 -13.64 -17.11 11.58
C ARG A 137 -12.89 -15.81 11.83
N ASP A 138 -11.78 -15.93 12.56
CA ASP A 138 -10.87 -14.83 12.84
C ASP A 138 -10.24 -14.30 11.54
N TRP A 139 -9.90 -13.01 11.52
CA TRP A 139 -9.21 -12.40 10.39
C TRP A 139 -7.73 -12.80 10.41
N THR A 140 -7.34 -13.80 9.63
CA THR A 140 -5.92 -13.98 9.29
C THR A 140 -5.48 -12.93 8.27
N ILE A 141 -4.18 -12.65 8.16
CA ILE A 141 -3.67 -11.69 7.16
C ILE A 141 -4.13 -12.10 5.76
N LEU A 142 -3.97 -13.38 5.40
CA LEU A 142 -4.40 -13.88 4.09
C LEU A 142 -5.90 -13.66 3.87
N ALA A 143 -6.73 -13.94 4.88
CA ALA A 143 -8.17 -13.74 4.77
C ALA A 143 -8.52 -12.25 4.60
N PHE A 144 -7.84 -11.37 5.32
CA PHE A 144 -8.04 -9.93 5.20
C PHE A 144 -7.65 -9.40 3.82
N LEU A 145 -6.51 -9.84 3.27
CA LEU A 145 -6.10 -9.44 1.92
C LEU A 145 -7.06 -9.98 0.84
N THR A 146 -7.51 -11.23 0.96
CA THR A 146 -8.27 -11.92 -0.12
C THR A 146 -9.78 -11.72 -0.07
N SER A 147 -10.37 -11.51 1.10
CA SER A 147 -11.83 -11.41 1.21
C SER A 147 -12.36 -10.18 0.49
N ARG A 148 -13.35 -10.36 -0.38
CA ARG A 148 -14.07 -9.26 -1.06
C ARG A 148 -15.07 -8.55 -0.16
N ARG A 149 -15.47 -9.19 0.95
CA ARG A 149 -16.44 -8.66 1.90
C ARG A 149 -15.75 -8.46 3.24
N GLY A 150 -15.59 -7.20 3.64
CA GLY A 150 -14.87 -6.82 4.87
C GLY A 150 -13.33 -6.86 4.77
N GLY A 151 -12.76 -7.39 3.69
CA GLY A 151 -11.31 -7.37 3.41
C GLY A 151 -10.96 -6.54 2.17
N LEU A 152 -9.78 -6.77 1.59
CA LEU A 152 -9.23 -5.97 0.48
C LEU A 152 -9.52 -6.52 -0.92
N GLY A 153 -10.00 -7.76 -1.04
CA GLY A 153 -10.36 -8.38 -2.32
C GLY A 153 -9.20 -8.62 -3.29
N LEU A 154 -7.96 -8.72 -2.78
CA LEU A 154 -6.76 -9.00 -3.57
C LEU A 154 -6.70 -10.47 -3.98
N GLU A 155 -6.05 -10.74 -5.10
CA GLU A 155 -5.78 -12.11 -5.54
C GLU A 155 -4.46 -12.58 -4.95
N VAL A 156 -4.49 -13.42 -3.92
CA VAL A 156 -3.28 -13.95 -3.26
C VAL A 156 -3.27 -15.47 -3.36
N ALA A 157 -2.11 -16.04 -3.68
CA ALA A 157 -1.94 -17.48 -3.70
C ALA A 157 -2.04 -18.08 -2.28
N PRO A 158 -2.83 -19.17 -2.07
CA PRO A 158 -3.12 -19.67 -0.73
C PRO A 158 -2.09 -20.66 -0.17
N ASP A 159 -1.00 -20.92 -0.90
CA ASP A 159 0.05 -21.87 -0.55
C ASP A 159 0.86 -21.44 0.69
N SER A 160 1.54 -22.40 1.31
CA SER A 160 2.30 -22.17 2.55
C SER A 160 3.46 -21.21 2.36
N ASP A 161 4.14 -21.26 1.22
CA ASP A 161 5.28 -20.38 0.91
C ASP A 161 4.84 -18.93 0.85
N THR A 162 3.71 -18.67 0.19
CA THR A 162 3.12 -17.33 0.09
C THR A 162 2.66 -16.82 1.45
N ARG A 163 2.05 -17.68 2.29
CA ARG A 163 1.63 -17.31 3.65
C ARG A 163 2.82 -16.91 4.54
N GLU A 164 3.89 -17.69 4.50
CA GLU A 164 5.09 -17.43 5.28
C GLU A 164 5.77 -16.13 4.83
N ALA A 165 5.97 -15.94 3.52
CA ALA A 165 6.55 -14.73 2.97
C ALA A 165 5.74 -13.47 3.34
N MET A 166 4.41 -13.56 3.31
CA MET A 166 3.50 -12.48 3.69
C MET A 166 3.62 -12.12 5.18
N LEU A 167 3.72 -13.12 6.08
CA LEU A 167 3.93 -12.90 7.51
C LEU A 167 5.25 -12.20 7.80
N GLN A 168 6.34 -12.65 7.16
CA GLN A 168 7.67 -12.03 7.30
C GLN A 168 7.68 -10.59 6.78
N ALA A 169 6.95 -10.33 5.68
CA ALA A 169 6.85 -9.01 5.06
C ALA A 169 5.84 -8.07 5.73
N LEU A 170 5.09 -8.52 6.74
CA LEU A 170 3.94 -7.80 7.28
C LEU A 170 4.23 -6.33 7.65
N PRO A 171 5.34 -5.99 8.35
CA PRO A 171 5.62 -4.59 8.68
C PRO A 171 5.77 -3.69 7.46
N LYS A 172 6.39 -4.20 6.38
CA LYS A 172 6.55 -3.46 5.11
C LYS A 172 5.27 -3.46 4.29
N LEU A 173 4.58 -4.60 4.26
CA LEU A 173 3.29 -4.76 3.58
C LEU A 173 2.25 -3.77 4.11
N ALA A 174 2.24 -3.52 5.42
CA ALA A 174 1.34 -2.56 6.05
C ALA A 174 1.47 -1.14 5.46
N ASP A 175 2.69 -0.74 5.07
CA ASP A 175 2.99 0.57 4.48
C ASP A 175 2.80 0.64 2.98
N THR A 176 2.68 -0.51 2.31
CA THR A 176 2.59 -0.54 0.86
C THR A 176 1.22 -0.04 0.40
N PRO A 177 1.18 0.92 -0.54
CA PRO A 177 -0.05 1.31 -1.22
C PRO A 177 -0.82 0.13 -1.81
N LEU A 178 -2.12 0.08 -1.58
CA LEU A 178 -2.99 -0.98 -2.09
C LEU A 178 -2.98 -1.06 -3.63
N ALA A 179 -2.68 0.06 -4.30
CA ALA A 179 -2.58 0.13 -5.76
C ALA A 179 -1.51 -0.82 -6.33
N GLU A 180 -0.40 -1.06 -5.62
CA GLU A 180 0.72 -1.92 -6.09
C GLU A 180 0.36 -3.40 -6.21
N PHE A 181 -0.76 -3.81 -5.61
CA PHE A 181 -1.21 -5.20 -5.55
C PHE A 181 -2.47 -5.49 -6.36
N ARG A 182 -3.14 -4.47 -6.90
CA ARG A 182 -4.37 -4.66 -7.67
C ARG A 182 -4.07 -5.15 -9.09
N GLY A 183 -4.99 -5.93 -9.64
CA GLY A 183 -4.94 -6.38 -11.05
C GLY A 183 -3.95 -7.52 -11.34
N ARG A 184 -3.30 -8.09 -10.31
CA ARG A 184 -2.41 -9.25 -10.45
C ARG A 184 -2.57 -10.23 -9.30
N ARG A 185 -2.18 -11.48 -9.54
CA ARG A 185 -2.12 -12.52 -8.51
C ARG A 185 -0.78 -12.46 -7.79
N LEU A 186 -0.83 -12.30 -6.46
CA LEU A 186 0.35 -12.22 -5.60
C LEU A 186 0.81 -13.62 -5.16
N HIS A 187 2.12 -13.80 -5.17
CA HIS A 187 2.82 -15.00 -4.78
C HIS A 187 3.92 -14.67 -3.75
N ALA A 188 4.55 -15.69 -3.17
CA ALA A 188 5.63 -15.53 -2.20
C ALA A 188 6.75 -14.57 -2.66
N ALA A 189 7.09 -14.59 -3.96
CA ALA A 189 8.10 -13.70 -4.54
C ALA A 189 7.74 -12.22 -4.38
N ASP A 190 6.46 -11.85 -4.48
CA ASP A 190 6.00 -10.46 -4.35
C ASP A 190 6.18 -9.95 -2.92
N PHE A 191 5.83 -10.77 -1.92
CA PHE A 191 6.02 -10.40 -0.51
C PHE A 191 7.50 -10.36 -0.12
N ARG A 192 8.31 -11.30 -0.62
CA ARG A 192 9.77 -11.27 -0.43
C ARG A 192 10.41 -10.04 -1.06
N ALA A 193 9.90 -9.58 -2.20
CA ALA A 193 10.38 -8.35 -2.84
C ALA A 193 10.16 -7.10 -1.97
N LEU A 194 9.14 -7.08 -1.09
CA LEU A 194 8.93 -5.98 -0.13
C LEU A 194 10.02 -5.90 0.95
N LEU A 195 10.67 -7.03 1.23
CA LEU A 195 11.76 -7.13 2.20
C LEU A 195 13.12 -6.82 1.57
N GLN A 196 13.20 -6.87 0.24
CA GLN A 196 14.41 -6.48 -0.47
C GLN A 196 14.50 -4.95 -0.53
N PRO A 197 15.70 -4.37 -0.43
CA PRO A 197 15.91 -2.97 -0.75
C PRO A 197 15.36 -2.69 -2.15
N ASP A 198 14.35 -1.81 -2.24
CA ASP A 198 13.74 -1.46 -3.51
C ASP A 198 14.63 -0.46 -4.24
N LEU A 199 15.70 -1.01 -4.84
CA LEU A 199 16.70 -0.21 -5.52
C LEU A 199 16.11 0.54 -6.72
N ALA A 200 15.08 -0.01 -7.39
CA ALA A 200 14.40 0.66 -8.49
C ALA A 200 13.67 1.92 -8.00
N ARG A 201 12.93 1.82 -6.88
CA ARG A 201 12.24 2.97 -6.28
C ARG A 201 13.22 3.99 -5.74
N GLU A 202 14.29 3.55 -5.07
CA GLU A 202 15.36 4.42 -4.58
C GLU A 202 16.06 5.15 -5.73
N LEU A 203 16.30 4.45 -6.84
CA LEU A 203 16.88 5.02 -8.06
C LEU A 203 15.95 6.05 -8.71
N LEU A 204 14.65 5.75 -8.85
CA LEU A 204 13.68 6.72 -9.38
C LEU A 204 13.56 7.95 -8.48
N ARG A 205 13.53 7.76 -7.15
CA ARG A 205 13.49 8.86 -6.18
C ARG A 205 14.76 9.70 -6.24
N TRP A 206 15.91 9.05 -6.42
CA TRP A 206 17.19 9.74 -6.57
C TRP A 206 17.27 10.50 -7.89
N LEU A 207 16.80 9.93 -9.01
CA LEU A 207 16.74 10.64 -10.28
C LEU A 207 15.77 11.84 -10.25
N ASP A 208 14.65 11.73 -9.52
CA ASP A 208 13.72 12.85 -9.36
C ASP A 208 14.35 14.02 -8.59
N ASN A 209 15.07 13.75 -7.50
CA ASN A 209 15.66 14.80 -6.68
C ASN A 209 17.00 14.40 -6.04
N PRO A 210 18.11 14.40 -6.82
CA PRO A 210 19.38 13.82 -6.39
C PRO A 210 19.90 14.42 -5.08
N GLU A 211 19.86 15.75 -4.96
CA GLU A 211 20.35 16.49 -3.79
C GLU A 211 19.53 16.17 -2.53
N ALA A 212 18.20 16.20 -2.61
CA ALA A 212 17.35 15.95 -1.46
C ALA A 212 17.46 14.49 -0.99
N THR A 213 17.48 13.52 -1.91
CA THR A 213 17.70 12.11 -1.54
C THR A 213 19.07 11.87 -0.94
N ARG A 214 20.13 12.50 -1.47
CA ARG A 214 21.48 12.34 -0.93
C ARG A 214 21.60 12.89 0.47
N ASN A 215 20.97 14.04 0.73
CA ASN A 215 20.95 14.68 2.04
C ASN A 215 20.09 13.92 3.07
N GLY A 216 19.09 13.17 2.60
CA GLY A 216 18.25 12.32 3.44
C GLY A 216 18.87 10.97 3.82
N TRP A 217 20.04 10.63 3.28
CA TRP A 217 20.73 9.37 3.52
C TRP A 217 22.02 9.54 4.31
N THR A 218 22.26 8.61 5.23
CA THR A 218 23.55 8.45 5.91
C THR A 218 24.64 8.05 4.90
N ALA A 219 25.90 8.15 5.32
CA ALA A 219 27.03 7.74 4.48
C ALA A 219 26.96 6.25 4.09
N ASP A 220 26.52 5.39 5.01
CA ASP A 220 26.42 3.94 4.80
C ASP A 220 25.27 3.59 3.85
N GLU A 221 24.11 4.23 4.00
CA GLU A 221 22.97 4.07 3.07
C GLU A 221 23.32 4.51 1.65
N TRP A 222 24.04 5.62 1.50
CA TRP A 222 24.52 6.07 0.19
C TRP A 222 25.47 5.08 -0.45
N GLN A 223 26.44 4.54 0.31
CA GLN A 223 27.39 3.56 -0.23
C GLN A 223 26.69 2.24 -0.58
N ALA A 224 25.70 1.81 0.21
CA ALA A 224 24.87 0.64 -0.10
C ALA A 224 24.05 0.86 -1.38
N PHE A 225 23.43 2.03 -1.55
CA PHE A 225 22.69 2.39 -2.76
C PHE A 225 23.58 2.41 -4.01
N CYS A 226 24.75 3.07 -3.94
CA CYS A 226 25.71 3.09 -5.05
C CYS A 226 26.22 1.68 -5.37
N GLY A 227 26.50 0.86 -4.35
CA GLY A 227 26.87 -0.55 -4.51
C GLY A 227 25.77 -1.36 -5.19
N GLY A 228 24.52 -1.18 -4.78
CA GLY A 228 23.35 -1.78 -5.41
C GLY A 228 23.24 -1.40 -6.88
N CYS A 229 23.34 -0.10 -7.20
CA CYS A 229 23.21 0.40 -8.57
C CYS A 229 24.28 -0.18 -9.50
N ARG A 230 25.52 -0.28 -9.02
CA ARG A 230 26.61 -0.91 -9.77
C ARG A 230 26.32 -2.38 -10.06
N ASN A 231 25.82 -3.12 -9.08
CA ASN A 231 25.60 -4.56 -9.20
C ASN A 231 24.38 -4.89 -10.08
N GLN A 232 23.29 -4.14 -9.96
CA GLN A 232 22.01 -4.47 -10.60
C GLN A 232 21.79 -3.74 -11.94
N TYR A 233 22.31 -2.52 -12.09
CA TYR A 233 22.05 -1.66 -13.24
C TYR A 233 23.31 -1.31 -14.04
N GLY A 234 24.49 -1.72 -13.57
CA GLY A 234 25.77 -1.35 -14.19
C GLY A 234 25.97 0.17 -14.25
N PHE A 235 25.45 0.88 -13.26
CA PHE A 235 25.40 2.34 -13.18
C PHE A 235 25.92 2.81 -11.83
N ASP A 236 26.76 3.84 -11.80
CA ASP A 236 27.30 4.41 -10.58
C ASP A 236 26.75 5.83 -10.36
N PRO A 237 25.77 6.00 -9.44
CA PRO A 237 25.19 7.31 -9.14
C PRO A 237 26.21 8.39 -8.76
N GLU A 238 27.34 8.01 -8.18
CA GLU A 238 28.39 8.93 -7.73
C GLU A 238 29.31 9.38 -8.88
N LYS A 239 29.54 8.52 -9.88
CA LYS A 239 30.43 8.81 -11.02
C LYS A 239 29.70 9.31 -12.25
N ASP A 240 28.58 8.68 -12.57
CA ASP A 240 27.86 8.89 -13.83
C ASP A 240 26.85 10.05 -13.69
N GLY A 241 26.31 10.24 -12.48
CA GLY A 241 25.39 11.32 -12.16
C GLY A 241 23.98 11.15 -12.75
N PRO A 242 23.06 12.08 -12.43
CA PRO A 242 21.64 11.92 -12.72
C PRO A 242 21.28 11.99 -14.21
N LEU A 243 22.05 12.72 -15.02
CA LEU A 243 21.79 12.82 -16.47
C LEU A 243 21.99 11.47 -17.18
N VAL A 244 23.08 10.76 -16.87
CA VAL A 244 23.36 9.44 -17.44
C VAL A 244 22.32 8.41 -16.95
N GLY A 245 21.89 8.51 -15.69
CA GLY A 245 20.83 7.65 -15.18
C GLY A 245 19.48 7.87 -15.89
N ALA A 246 19.12 9.13 -16.19
CA ALA A 246 17.94 9.45 -16.97
C ALA A 246 18.04 9.00 -18.44
N GLU A 247 19.23 9.07 -19.04
CA GLU A 247 19.50 8.53 -20.37
C GLU A 247 19.26 7.01 -20.40
N LYS A 248 19.83 6.27 -19.44
CA LYS A 248 19.64 4.82 -19.30
C LYS A 248 18.18 4.45 -19.03
N LEU A 249 17.47 5.26 -18.25
CA LEU A 249 16.04 5.10 -17.99
C LEU A 249 15.23 5.22 -19.29
N GLY A 250 15.45 6.27 -20.08
CA GLY A 250 14.75 6.49 -21.35
C GLY A 250 15.12 5.48 -22.45
N ALA A 251 16.33 4.92 -22.41
CA ALA A 251 16.76 3.87 -23.34
C ALA A 251 16.08 2.51 -23.08
N ARG A 252 15.59 2.26 -21.84
CA ARG A 252 14.94 1.00 -21.42
C ARG A 252 15.74 -0.25 -21.78
N GLN A 253 17.06 -0.21 -21.57
CA GLN A 253 17.94 -1.34 -21.91
C GLN A 253 18.12 -2.29 -20.73
N GLY A 254 17.91 -3.58 -20.95
CA GLY A 254 18.16 -4.63 -19.95
C GLY A 254 17.34 -4.43 -18.67
N THR A 255 18.00 -4.37 -17.52
CA THR A 255 17.35 -4.23 -16.20
C THR A 255 16.64 -2.89 -15.99
N TRP A 256 16.90 -1.89 -16.85
CA TRP A 256 16.24 -0.58 -16.81
C TRP A 256 14.80 -0.60 -17.31
N ASP A 257 14.39 -1.62 -18.09
CA ASP A 257 12.99 -1.73 -18.53
C ASP A 257 12.03 -1.89 -17.35
N ALA A 258 12.40 -2.69 -16.35
CA ALA A 258 11.61 -2.86 -15.12
C ALA A 258 11.51 -1.55 -14.31
N VAL A 259 12.55 -0.71 -14.34
CA VAL A 259 12.55 0.61 -13.68
C VAL A 259 11.63 1.57 -14.43
N TRP A 260 11.63 1.51 -15.76
CA TRP A 260 10.74 2.30 -16.61
C TRP A 260 9.26 1.96 -16.38
N VAL A 261 8.91 0.67 -16.39
CA VAL A 261 7.53 0.22 -16.17
C VAL A 261 6.99 0.75 -14.83
N ARG A 262 7.81 0.70 -13.77
CA ARG A 262 7.41 1.27 -12.48
C ARG A 262 7.22 2.78 -12.51
N PHE A 263 8.05 3.50 -13.25
CA PHE A 263 7.85 4.92 -13.45
C PHE A 263 6.54 5.21 -14.20
N SER A 264 6.22 4.41 -15.23
CA SER A 264 5.01 4.64 -16.03
C SER A 264 3.71 4.25 -15.30
N GLU A 265 3.76 3.33 -14.34
CA GLU A 265 2.65 3.01 -13.44
C GLU A 265 2.28 4.18 -12.50
N ALA A 266 3.25 4.97 -12.05
CA ALA A 266 3.04 6.05 -11.09
C ALA A 266 3.90 7.31 -11.36
N PRO A 267 3.77 7.98 -12.52
CA PRO A 267 4.65 9.08 -12.91
C PRO A 267 4.47 10.32 -12.02
N GLN A 268 3.30 10.49 -11.40
CA GLN A 268 3.03 11.62 -10.50
C GLN A 268 3.84 11.57 -9.20
N ALA A 269 4.36 10.39 -8.82
CA ALA A 269 5.25 10.25 -7.65
C ALA A 269 6.64 10.87 -7.90
N TYR A 270 6.98 11.18 -9.15
CA TYR A 270 8.29 11.69 -9.57
C TYR A 270 8.12 12.94 -10.46
N PRO A 271 7.68 14.08 -9.90
CA PRO A 271 7.28 15.26 -10.66
C PRO A 271 8.42 15.96 -11.42
N LYS A 272 9.67 15.81 -10.97
CA LYS A 272 10.87 16.43 -11.58
C LYS A 272 11.54 15.53 -12.60
N LEU A 273 11.27 14.22 -12.56
CA LEU A 273 11.86 13.24 -13.45
C LEU A 273 11.57 13.51 -14.95
N PRO A 274 10.36 13.95 -15.37
CA PRO A 274 10.12 14.34 -16.77
C PRO A 274 11.04 15.45 -17.26
N ASP A 275 11.36 16.45 -16.44
CA ASP A 275 12.29 17.52 -16.81
C ASP A 275 13.73 17.00 -16.96
N LEU A 276 14.11 16.02 -16.13
CA LEU A 276 15.40 15.36 -16.26
C LEU A 276 15.47 14.53 -17.56
N LEU A 277 14.41 13.77 -17.89
CA LEU A 277 14.30 13.04 -19.16
C LEU A 277 14.37 13.99 -20.37
N ARG A 278 13.78 15.19 -20.28
CA ARG A 278 13.89 16.19 -21.34
C ARG A 278 15.36 16.56 -21.60
N ARG A 279 16.14 16.74 -20.53
CA ARG A 279 17.57 17.13 -20.62
C ARG A 279 18.48 15.98 -21.05
N ALA A 280 18.10 14.75 -20.75
CA ALA A 280 18.88 13.54 -21.02
C ALA A 280 18.50 12.85 -22.35
N LYS A 281 17.68 13.49 -23.20
CA LYS A 281 17.21 12.92 -24.46
C LYS A 281 18.39 12.48 -25.34
N ALA A 282 18.42 11.19 -25.65
CA ALA A 282 19.38 10.60 -26.59
C ALA A 282 19.14 11.08 -28.03
N GLU A 283 20.17 10.97 -28.89
CA GLU A 283 20.05 11.33 -30.30
C GLU A 283 19.07 10.41 -31.04
N GLU A 284 18.20 10.99 -31.89
CA GLU A 284 17.13 10.25 -32.60
C GLU A 284 17.65 9.20 -33.61
N TYR A 285 18.96 9.16 -33.87
CA TYR A 285 19.61 8.20 -34.77
C TYR A 285 20.11 6.93 -34.08
N ASP A 286 19.98 6.83 -32.75
CA ASP A 286 20.33 5.60 -32.02
C ASP A 286 19.34 4.46 -32.35
N LEU A 287 19.87 3.27 -32.59
CA LEU A 287 19.12 2.06 -32.93
C LEU A 287 18.20 1.61 -31.79
N PHE A 288 18.51 2.01 -30.56
CA PHE A 288 17.72 1.73 -29.35
C PHE A 288 16.83 2.92 -28.93
N PHE A 289 16.72 3.95 -29.76
CA PHE A 289 15.89 5.11 -29.48
C PHE A 289 14.40 4.73 -29.43
N ARG A 290 13.76 4.99 -28.29
CA ARG A 290 12.32 4.76 -28.07
C ARG A 290 11.59 6.09 -27.95
N PRO A 291 10.91 6.57 -29.01
CA PRO A 291 10.22 7.86 -28.98
C PRO A 291 9.21 7.98 -27.84
N GLU A 292 8.54 6.89 -27.46
CA GLU A 292 7.53 6.89 -26.39
C GLU A 292 8.09 7.23 -25.00
N CYS A 293 9.40 7.11 -24.80
CA CYS A 293 10.04 7.33 -23.50
C CYS A 293 10.46 8.78 -23.26
N TRP A 294 10.35 9.64 -24.29
CA TRP A 294 10.84 11.01 -24.23
C TRP A 294 9.67 12.00 -24.24
N PRO A 295 9.52 12.85 -23.21
CA PRO A 295 8.41 13.81 -23.13
C PRO A 295 8.25 14.66 -24.39
N GLN A 296 9.37 15.14 -24.98
CA GLN A 296 9.32 15.98 -26.18
C GLN A 296 8.81 15.24 -27.43
N CYS A 297 9.08 13.93 -27.53
CA CYS A 297 8.59 13.12 -28.65
C CYS A 297 7.09 12.87 -28.51
N ASN A 298 6.61 12.63 -27.28
CA ASN A 298 5.19 12.49 -27.00
C ASN A 298 4.43 13.79 -27.24
N GLU A 299 4.97 14.93 -26.79
CA GLU A 299 4.38 16.26 -27.06
C GLU A 299 4.29 16.55 -28.56
N ARG A 300 5.38 16.34 -29.32
CA ARG A 300 5.37 16.48 -30.79
C ARG A 300 4.31 15.61 -31.44
N ALA A 301 4.21 14.35 -31.01
CA ALA A 301 3.25 13.40 -31.56
C ALA A 301 1.79 13.76 -31.22
N GLU A 302 1.53 14.31 -30.04
CA GLU A 302 0.20 14.82 -29.65
C GLU A 302 -0.16 16.12 -30.39
N ASP A 303 0.81 16.99 -30.67
CA ASP A 303 0.61 18.19 -31.49
C ASP A 303 0.29 17.83 -32.95
N GLU A 304 1.02 16.87 -33.53
CA GLU A 304 0.74 16.32 -34.85
C GLU A 304 -0.66 15.69 -34.92
N LEU A 305 -1.04 14.92 -33.90
CA LEU A 305 -2.38 14.35 -33.79
C LEU A 305 -3.44 15.44 -33.69
N ARG A 306 -3.23 16.47 -32.87
CA ARG A 306 -4.16 17.60 -32.72
C ARG A 306 -4.34 18.35 -34.04
N ALA A 307 -3.25 18.60 -34.77
CA ALA A 307 -3.28 19.23 -36.08
C ALA A 307 -4.01 18.36 -37.11
N ALA A 308 -3.80 17.04 -37.10
CA ALA A 308 -4.51 16.11 -37.98
C ALA A 308 -6.02 16.09 -37.67
N LEU A 309 -6.40 16.01 -36.40
CA LEU A 309 -7.80 16.06 -35.97
C LEU A 309 -8.48 17.37 -36.35
N ALA A 310 -7.78 18.51 -36.25
CA ALA A 310 -8.32 19.80 -36.66
C ALA A 310 -8.66 19.83 -38.17
N ARG A 311 -7.82 19.23 -39.01
CA ARG A 311 -8.03 19.14 -40.48
C ARG A 311 -9.20 18.26 -40.88
N LEU A 312 -9.66 17.35 -40.01
CA LEU A 312 -10.85 16.53 -40.28
C LEU A 312 -12.13 17.36 -40.40
N SER A 313 -12.18 18.54 -39.77
CA SER A 313 -13.34 19.44 -39.84
C SER A 313 -13.59 20.01 -41.25
N GLU A 314 -12.58 19.96 -42.13
CA GLU A 314 -12.63 20.45 -43.51
C GLU A 314 -12.93 19.34 -44.52
N ARG A 315 -13.07 18.09 -44.08
CA ARG A 315 -13.27 16.91 -44.93
C ARG A 315 -14.73 16.46 -44.98
N ALA A 316 -15.09 15.75 -46.04
CA ALA A 316 -16.39 15.11 -46.15
C ALA A 316 -16.58 14.03 -45.06
N PRO A 317 -17.80 13.82 -44.52
CA PRO A 317 -18.05 12.98 -43.35
C PRO A 317 -17.49 11.55 -43.43
N GLU A 318 -17.63 10.89 -44.58
CA GLU A 318 -17.11 9.53 -44.79
C GLU A 318 -15.58 9.47 -44.78
N ALA A 319 -14.92 10.47 -45.39
CA ALA A 319 -13.45 10.56 -45.39
C ALA A 319 -12.90 10.92 -44.01
N ALA A 320 -13.60 11.78 -43.26
CA ALA A 320 -13.24 12.15 -41.91
C ALA A 320 -13.36 10.97 -40.93
N ALA A 321 -14.40 10.13 -41.07
CA ALA A 321 -14.59 8.95 -40.23
C ALA A 321 -13.46 7.91 -40.42
N ALA A 322 -13.07 7.64 -41.67
CA ALA A 322 -11.99 6.69 -41.97
C ALA A 322 -10.63 7.17 -41.43
N GLU A 323 -10.31 8.45 -41.55
CA GLU A 323 -9.06 9.03 -41.05
C GLU A 323 -9.04 9.13 -39.52
N PHE A 324 -10.19 9.37 -38.88
CA PHE A 324 -10.32 9.33 -37.42
C PHE A 324 -10.03 7.94 -36.84
N GLU A 325 -10.52 6.87 -37.46
CA GLU A 325 -10.21 5.50 -37.04
C GLU A 325 -8.71 5.18 -37.16
N GLN A 326 -8.06 5.63 -38.24
CA GLN A 326 -6.62 5.45 -38.45
C GLN A 326 -5.79 6.20 -37.40
N LEU A 327 -6.14 7.46 -37.12
CA LEU A 327 -5.49 8.27 -36.08
C LEU A 327 -5.70 7.64 -34.69
N GLY A 328 -6.90 7.14 -34.41
CA GLY A 328 -7.23 6.44 -33.17
C GLY A 328 -6.48 5.12 -32.98
N ALA A 329 -6.31 4.34 -34.04
CA ALA A 329 -5.52 3.11 -34.01
C ALA A 329 -4.03 3.39 -33.75
N CYS A 330 -3.48 4.43 -34.40
CA CYS A 330 -2.10 4.85 -34.21
C CYS A 330 -1.84 5.36 -32.78
N ARG A 331 -2.82 6.03 -32.16
CA ARG A 331 -2.75 6.46 -30.75
C ARG A 331 -2.86 5.29 -29.78
N ARG A 332 -3.79 4.36 -30.00
CA ARG A 332 -3.97 3.17 -29.13
C ARG A 332 -2.74 2.28 -29.10
N SER A 333 -2.07 2.10 -30.24
CA SER A 333 -0.81 1.35 -30.31
C SER A 333 0.32 2.00 -29.49
N ARG A 334 0.27 3.31 -29.27
CA ARG A 334 1.26 4.06 -28.47
C ARG A 334 0.90 4.03 -26.97
N ALA A 335 -0.39 4.15 -26.64
CA ALA A 335 -0.87 4.11 -25.26
C ALA A 335 -0.79 2.72 -24.60
N ALA A 336 -0.72 1.64 -25.39
CA ALA A 336 -0.55 0.28 -24.87
C ALA A 336 0.92 -0.08 -24.52
N LEU A 337 1.88 0.81 -24.82
CA LEU A 337 3.32 0.60 -24.63
C LEU A 337 3.94 1.59 -23.62
N ALA A 338 3.14 2.53 -23.11
CA ALA A 338 3.46 3.47 -22.03
C ALA A 338 2.89 2.95 -20.72
#